data_AF-A0A9Q1CQL6-F1
#
_entry.id   AF-A0A9Q1CQL6-F1
#
_cell.length_a   1.000
_cell.length_b   1.000
_cell.length_c   1.000
_cell.angle_alpha   90.00
_cell.angle_beta   90.00
_cell.angle_gamma   90.00
#
_symmetry.space_group_name_H-M   'P 1'
#
loop_
_entity.id
_entity.type
_entity.pdbx_description
1 polymer ?
#
loop_
_entity_poly.entity_id
_entity_poly.type
_entity_poly.pdbx_seq_one_letter_code
_entity_poly.pdbx_strand_id
1 'polypeptide(L)'
;MEQYFRDMLELLVPAWVINPFKCTIQDVKRESQDEMINLHNDDEAKARFSLHEYDKLWILKQEEYHAIWKEAKLLLMAFPTPYLVEGGFSTVMVLLTKYRNRLDITERDVLRLFLTKMEPDIRNLTALHLSSPITLTELHLGSL
;
A
#
# COMPACT_ATOMS: atom_id res chain seq x y z
N MET A 1 -20.98 2.98 14.42
CA MET A 1 -20.07 2.13 13.61
C MET A 1 -20.53 2.11 12.16
N GLU A 2 -21.72 1.57 11.84
CA GLU A 2 -22.23 1.54 10.46
C GLU A 2 -22.48 2.91 9.82
N GLN A 3 -22.70 3.96 10.63
CA GLN A 3 -23.00 5.30 10.13
C GLN A 3 -21.78 6.11 9.68
N TYR A 4 -20.57 5.75 10.14
CA TYR A 4 -19.34 6.53 9.89
C TYR A 4 -18.55 6.08 8.67
N PHE A 5 -18.74 4.84 8.21
CA PHE A 5 -18.02 4.25 7.07
C PHE A 5 -18.98 3.64 6.04
N ARG A 6 -20.19 4.19 5.95
CA ARG A 6 -21.23 3.73 5.03
C ARG A 6 -20.72 3.73 3.58
N ASP A 7 -19.96 4.75 3.23
CA ASP A 7 -19.26 4.91 1.95
C ASP A 7 -18.23 3.80 1.65
N MET A 8 -17.51 3.29 2.66
CA MET A 8 -16.63 2.12 2.47
C MET A 8 -17.41 0.81 2.34
N LEU A 9 -18.51 0.66 3.09
CA LEU A 9 -19.38 -0.52 3.03
C LEU A 9 -20.18 -0.58 1.73
N GLU A 10 -20.51 0.59 1.17
CA GLU A 10 -21.19 0.76 -0.12
C GLU A 10 -20.19 0.91 -1.29
N LEU A 11 -18.87 0.78 -1.03
CA LEU A 11 -17.85 0.85 -2.06
C LEU A 11 -18.00 -0.32 -3.03
N LEU A 12 -18.63 -0.05 -4.16
CA LEU A 12 -18.73 -0.97 -5.29
C LEU A 12 -17.36 -1.07 -5.96
N VAL A 13 -16.60 -2.11 -5.61
CA VAL A 13 -15.39 -2.48 -6.35
C VAL A 13 -15.81 -2.98 -7.73
N PRO A 14 -15.38 -2.32 -8.82
CA PRO A 14 -15.70 -2.77 -10.17
C PRO A 14 -15.19 -4.19 -10.41
N ALA A 15 -16.00 -5.02 -11.06
CA ALA A 15 -15.67 -6.43 -11.31
C ALA A 15 -14.34 -6.59 -12.07
N TRP A 16 -13.99 -5.62 -12.92
CA TRP A 16 -12.75 -5.62 -13.69
C TRP A 16 -11.48 -5.51 -12.82
N VAL A 17 -11.56 -4.94 -11.61
CA VAL A 17 -10.40 -4.87 -10.69
C VAL A 17 -10.06 -6.25 -10.12
N ILE A 18 -11.10 -7.07 -9.88
CA ILE A 18 -10.96 -8.44 -9.36
C ILE A 18 -10.64 -9.40 -10.51
N ASN A 19 -11.34 -9.26 -11.63
CA ASN A 19 -11.13 -10.06 -12.82
C ASN A 19 -11.20 -9.19 -14.08
N PRO A 20 -10.04 -8.69 -14.56
CA PRO A 20 -9.99 -7.81 -15.71
C PRO A 20 -10.31 -8.50 -17.03
N PHE A 21 -10.46 -9.84 -17.07
CA PHE A 21 -10.74 -10.58 -18.30
C PHE A 21 -12.22 -10.92 -18.48
N LYS A 22 -13.04 -10.74 -17.44
CA LYS A 22 -14.49 -11.04 -17.46
C LYS A 22 -15.36 -9.78 -17.44
N CYS A 23 -14.76 -8.60 -17.58
CA CYS A 23 -15.48 -7.34 -17.54
C CYS A 23 -15.97 -6.86 -18.91
N THR A 24 -16.95 -5.96 -18.90
CA THR A 24 -17.34 -5.21 -20.08
C THR A 24 -16.48 -3.96 -20.18
N ILE A 25 -15.87 -3.69 -21.33
CA ILE A 25 -14.99 -2.53 -21.56
C ILE A 25 -15.72 -1.20 -21.28
N GLN A 26 -17.05 -1.18 -21.43
CA GLN A 26 -17.90 -0.01 -21.13
C GLN A 26 -17.91 0.39 -19.65
N ASP A 27 -17.57 -0.53 -18.74
CA ASP A 27 -17.51 -0.29 -17.29
C ASP A 27 -16.24 0.47 -16.89
N VAL A 28 -15.28 0.62 -17.81
CA VAL A 28 -14.01 1.30 -17.61
C VAL A 28 -14.09 2.71 -18.22
N LYS A 29 -13.43 3.69 -17.60
CA LYS A 29 -13.36 5.05 -18.15
C LYS A 29 -12.77 5.04 -19.55
N ARG A 30 -13.28 5.92 -20.42
CA ARG A 30 -12.83 6.06 -21.82
C ARG A 30 -11.32 6.14 -21.99
N GLU A 31 -10.63 6.85 -21.09
CA GLU A 31 -9.16 7.00 -21.11
C GLU A 31 -8.39 5.71 -20.82
N SER A 32 -9.04 4.70 -20.24
CA SER A 32 -8.43 3.42 -19.86
C SER A 32 -8.98 2.24 -20.68
N GLN A 33 -9.91 2.49 -21.60
CA GLN A 33 -10.52 1.44 -22.43
C GLN A 33 -9.52 0.80 -23.39
N ASP A 34 -8.62 1.59 -23.99
CA ASP A 34 -7.60 1.08 -24.93
C ASP A 34 -6.63 0.11 -24.24
N GLU A 35 -6.13 0.48 -23.06
CA GLU A 35 -5.31 -0.42 -22.24
C GLU A 35 -6.09 -1.69 -21.85
N MET A 36 -7.41 -1.60 -21.67
CA MET A 36 -8.22 -2.72 -21.18
C MET A 36 -8.44 -3.71 -22.32
N ILE A 37 -8.63 -3.19 -23.53
CA ILE A 37 -8.65 -3.99 -24.76
C ILE A 37 -7.31 -4.69 -24.95
N ASN A 38 -6.19 -4.00 -24.75
CA ASN A 38 -4.86 -4.61 -24.87
C ASN A 38 -4.66 -5.72 -23.83
N LEU A 39 -5.00 -5.46 -22.56
CA LEU A 39 -4.95 -6.45 -21.48
C LEU A 39 -5.84 -7.67 -21.76
N HIS A 40 -7.04 -7.47 -22.30
CA HIS A 40 -7.93 -8.57 -22.73
C HIS A 40 -7.32 -9.45 -23.83
N ASN A 41 -6.45 -8.89 -24.67
CA ASN A 41 -5.77 -9.62 -25.75
C ASN A 41 -4.37 -10.12 -25.35
N ASP A 42 -3.92 -9.83 -24.13
CA ASP A 42 -2.64 -10.29 -23.60
C ASP A 42 -2.77 -11.71 -23.04
N ASP A 43 -2.34 -12.69 -23.83
CA ASP A 43 -2.36 -14.10 -23.46
C ASP A 43 -1.35 -14.43 -22.34
N GLU A 44 -0.25 -13.68 -22.22
CA GLU A 44 0.68 -13.82 -21.10
C GLU A 44 0.00 -13.39 -19.79
N ALA A 45 -0.71 -12.26 -19.81
CA ALA A 45 -1.47 -11.78 -18.65
C ALA A 45 -2.56 -12.78 -18.24
N LYS A 46 -3.28 -13.40 -19.19
CA LYS A 46 -4.26 -14.47 -18.91
C LYS A 46 -3.63 -15.70 -18.28
N ALA A 47 -2.48 -16.14 -18.82
CA ALA A 47 -1.75 -17.28 -18.29
C ALA A 47 -1.26 -17.01 -16.85
N ARG A 48 -0.71 -15.82 -16.60
CA ARG A 48 -0.28 -15.39 -15.26
C ARG A 48 -1.44 -15.27 -14.29
N PHE A 49 -2.58 -14.71 -14.71
CA PHE A 49 -3.79 -14.64 -13.89
C PHE A 49 -4.33 -16.02 -13.50
N SER A 50 -4.18 -17.02 -14.38
CA SER A 50 -4.58 -18.40 -14.08
C SER A 50 -3.65 -19.10 -13.08
N LEU A 51 -2.39 -18.62 -12.97
CA LEU A 51 -1.35 -19.18 -12.10
C LEU A 51 -1.20 -18.44 -10.76
N HIS A 52 -1.62 -17.17 -10.69
CA HIS A 52 -1.36 -16.29 -9.56
C HIS A 52 -2.64 -15.61 -9.04
N GLU A 53 -2.57 -15.12 -7.81
CA GLU A 53 -3.59 -14.23 -7.23
C GLU A 53 -3.64 -12.89 -8.00
N TYR A 54 -4.82 -12.29 -8.10
CA TYR A 54 -5.11 -11.10 -8.93
C TYR A 54 -4.28 -9.86 -8.53
N ASP A 55 -3.89 -9.77 -7.26
CA ASP A 55 -3.07 -8.71 -6.69
C ASP A 55 -1.67 -8.65 -7.35
N LYS A 56 -1.04 -9.81 -7.58
CA LYS A 56 0.29 -9.91 -8.18
C LYS A 56 0.28 -9.54 -9.66
N LEU A 57 -0.80 -9.84 -10.37
CA LEU A 57 -0.94 -9.46 -11.79
C LEU A 57 -0.82 -7.95 -11.95
N TRP A 58 -1.56 -7.18 -11.14
CA TRP A 58 -1.56 -5.73 -11.21
C TRP A 58 -0.19 -5.12 -10.91
N ILE A 59 0.53 -5.68 -9.93
CA ILE A 59 1.89 -5.24 -9.60
C ILE A 59 2.86 -5.53 -10.75
N LEU A 60 2.74 -6.70 -11.39
CA LEU A 60 3.61 -7.10 -12.50
C LEU A 60 3.38 -6.25 -13.76
N LYS A 61 2.14 -5.85 -14.02
CA LYS A 61 1.75 -5.13 -15.24
C LYS A 61 1.56 -3.62 -15.03
N GLN A 62 1.96 -3.09 -13.86
CA GLN A 62 1.76 -1.68 -13.49
C GLN A 62 2.43 -0.66 -14.43
N GLU A 63 3.55 -1.04 -15.03
CA GLU A 63 4.30 -0.17 -15.95
C GLU A 63 3.72 -0.22 -17.38
N GLU A 64 3.10 -1.34 -17.74
CA GLU A 64 2.57 -1.59 -19.08
C GLU A 64 1.15 -1.03 -19.24
N TYR A 65 0.32 -1.11 -18.19
CA TYR A 65 -1.07 -0.63 -18.18
C TYR A 65 -1.26 0.47 -17.12
N HIS A 66 -0.62 1.62 -17.35
CA HIS A 66 -0.54 2.70 -16.36
C HIS A 66 -1.90 3.34 -16.05
N ALA A 67 -2.74 3.58 -17.06
CA ALA A 67 -4.04 4.22 -16.87
C ALA A 67 -4.98 3.34 -16.04
N ILE A 68 -5.04 2.05 -16.36
CA ILE A 68 -5.87 1.08 -15.61
C ILE A 68 -5.29 0.85 -14.22
N TRP A 69 -3.97 0.70 -14.10
CA TRP A 69 -3.31 0.51 -12.81
C TRP A 69 -3.59 1.67 -11.87
N LYS A 70 -3.56 2.92 -12.35
CA LYS A 70 -3.85 4.10 -11.53
C LYS A 70 -5.22 4.03 -10.86
N GLU A 71 -6.22 3.47 -11.54
CA GLU A 71 -7.56 3.26 -11.00
C GLU A 71 -7.62 2.06 -10.06
N ALA A 72 -7.09 0.91 -10.50
CA ALA A 72 -7.08 -0.32 -9.71
C ALA A 72 -6.31 -0.15 -8.39
N LYS A 73 -5.18 0.55 -8.42
CA LYS A 73 -4.31 0.76 -7.25
C LYS A 73 -5.04 1.44 -6.10
N LEU A 74 -5.89 2.43 -6.36
CA LEU A 74 -6.64 3.10 -5.30
C LEU A 74 -7.59 2.15 -4.57
N LEU A 75 -8.23 1.24 -5.32
CA LEU A 75 -9.15 0.25 -4.79
C LEU A 75 -8.43 -0.91 -4.10
N LEU A 76 -7.27 -1.33 -4.63
CA LEU A 76 -6.41 -2.34 -4.01
C LEU A 76 -5.74 -1.84 -2.72
N MET A 77 -5.47 -0.53 -2.63
CA MET A 77 -4.94 0.11 -1.42
C MET A 77 -6.04 0.51 -0.43
N ALA A 78 -7.31 0.56 -0.86
CA ALA A 78 -8.41 0.91 0.03
C ALA A 78 -8.57 -0.16 1.10
N PHE A 79 -8.68 0.26 2.36
CA PHE A 79 -8.93 -0.65 3.47
C PHE A 79 -10.40 -1.08 3.43
N PRO A 80 -10.71 -2.36 3.14
CA PRO A 80 -12.10 -2.76 2.89
C PRO A 80 -12.89 -2.93 4.19
N THR A 81 -12.28 -2.80 5.36
CA THR A 81 -12.97 -3.03 6.64
C THR A 81 -12.79 -1.85 7.61
N PRO A 82 -13.87 -1.42 8.28
CA PRO A 82 -13.81 -0.44 9.38
C PRO A 82 -12.81 -0.85 10.47
N TYR A 83 -12.67 -2.16 10.70
CA TYR A 83 -11.72 -2.74 11.66
C TYR A 83 -10.26 -2.30 11.40
N LEU A 84 -9.82 -2.30 10.14
CA LEU A 84 -8.46 -1.88 9.80
C LEU A 84 -8.28 -0.37 9.96
N VAL A 85 -9.34 0.42 9.72
CA VAL A 85 -9.33 1.87 9.97
C VAL A 85 -9.22 2.17 11.47
N GLU A 86 -10.00 1.48 12.31
CA GLU A 86 -9.94 1.60 13.76
C GLU A 86 -8.60 1.16 14.33
N GLY A 87 -8.06 0.03 13.86
CA GLY A 87 -6.70 -0.42 14.18
C GLY A 87 -5.65 0.62 13.77
N GLY A 88 -5.82 1.23 12.59
CA GLY A 88 -5.03 2.35 12.08
C GLY A 88 -5.03 3.53 13.02
N PHE A 89 -6.20 4.06 13.36
CA PHE A 89 -6.35 5.20 14.27
C PHE A 89 -5.86 4.91 15.68
N SER A 90 -6.13 3.72 16.22
CA SER A 90 -5.61 3.31 17.52
C SER A 90 -4.08 3.28 17.50
N THR A 91 -3.48 2.78 16.43
CA THR A 91 -2.02 2.77 16.24
C THR A 91 -1.46 4.19 16.14
N VAL A 92 -2.07 5.08 15.35
CA VAL A 92 -1.68 6.50 15.28
C VAL A 92 -1.73 7.14 16.67
N MET A 93 -2.81 6.94 17.42
CA MET A 93 -2.95 7.47 18.77
C MET A 93 -1.88 6.94 19.72
N VAL A 94 -1.55 5.64 19.65
CA VAL A 94 -0.46 5.04 20.43
C VAL A 94 0.89 5.65 20.06
N LEU A 95 1.16 5.82 18.76
CA LEU A 95 2.41 6.43 18.28
C LEU A 95 2.54 7.88 18.72
N LEU A 96 1.46 8.67 18.64
CA LEU A 96 1.43 10.07 19.07
C LEU A 96 1.52 10.23 20.60
N THR A 97 0.95 9.29 21.37
CA THR A 97 0.77 9.47 22.83
C THR A 97 1.82 8.76 23.67
N LYS A 98 2.32 7.59 23.23
CA LYS A 98 3.11 6.67 24.09
C LYS A 98 4.53 6.39 23.62
N TYR A 99 4.94 6.75 22.41
CA TYR A 99 6.30 6.48 21.97
C TYR A 99 7.21 7.66 22.28
N ARG A 100 8.07 7.55 23.29
CA ARG A 100 9.07 8.55 23.65
C ARG A 100 10.05 8.79 22.47
N ASN A 101 9.72 9.79 21.65
CA ASN A 101 10.58 10.74 20.92
C ASN A 101 11.51 10.29 19.77
N ARG A 102 11.20 9.28 18.95
CA ARG A 102 12.04 9.04 17.74
C ARG A 102 11.36 8.59 16.44
N LEU A 103 10.11 8.12 16.48
CA LEU A 103 9.42 7.66 15.28
C LEU A 103 8.48 8.76 14.78
N ASP A 104 8.86 9.38 13.67
CA ASP A 104 7.99 10.27 12.94
C ASP A 104 6.94 9.45 12.19
N ILE A 105 5.68 9.64 12.54
CA ILE A 105 4.54 8.93 11.91
C ILE A 105 4.41 9.32 10.44
N THR A 106 4.96 10.46 10.03
CA THR A 106 4.99 10.89 8.63
C THR A 106 5.97 10.10 7.78
N GLU A 107 6.89 9.34 8.39
CA GLU A 107 7.71 8.39 7.66
C GLU A 107 6.85 7.29 7.05
N ARG A 108 7.05 7.08 5.74
CA ARG A 108 6.14 6.39 4.82
C ARG A 108 5.78 4.95 5.21
N ASP A 109 6.54 4.34 6.11
CA ASP A 109 6.46 2.90 6.42
C ASP A 109 6.15 2.60 7.90
N VAL A 110 6.14 3.61 8.79
CA VAL A 110 5.94 3.37 10.23
C VAL A 110 4.55 2.80 10.48
N LEU A 111 3.51 3.46 9.98
CA LEU A 111 2.14 2.98 10.16
C LEU A 111 1.94 1.59 9.53
N ARG A 112 2.52 1.35 8.35
CA ARG A 112 2.41 0.07 7.65
C ARG A 112 3.05 -1.05 8.45
N LEU A 113 4.19 -0.80 9.09
CA LEU A 113 4.88 -1.78 9.93
C LEU A 113 4.01 -2.24 11.12
N PHE A 114 3.29 -1.32 11.75
CA PHE A 114 2.43 -1.65 12.89
C PHE A 114 1.11 -2.34 12.50
N LEU A 115 0.58 -2.03 11.30
CA LEU A 115 -0.72 -2.56 10.84
C LEU A 115 -0.63 -3.88 10.07
N THR A 116 0.56 -4.26 9.65
CA THR A 116 0.78 -5.48 8.86
C THR A 116 1.60 -6.50 9.65
N LYS A 117 1.60 -7.76 9.21
CA LYS A 117 2.52 -8.80 9.74
C LYS A 117 3.94 -8.67 9.16
N MET A 118 4.29 -7.49 8.65
CA MET A 118 5.60 -7.26 8.04
C MET A 118 6.64 -7.14 9.15
N GLU A 119 7.68 -7.95 9.07
CA GLU A 119 8.81 -7.86 10.00
C GLU A 119 9.83 -6.85 9.47
N PRO A 120 10.33 -5.92 10.30
CA PRO A 120 11.34 -4.96 9.86
C PRO A 120 12.67 -5.68 9.61
N ASP A 121 13.36 -5.35 8.52
CA ASP A 121 14.73 -5.83 8.29
C ASP A 121 15.71 -5.07 9.20
N ILE A 122 15.85 -5.57 10.43
CA ILE A 122 16.69 -4.97 11.47
C ILE A 122 18.14 -4.82 10.99
N ARG A 123 18.66 -5.78 10.20
CA ARG A 123 20.06 -5.76 9.76
C ARG A 123 20.30 -4.57 8.83
N ASN A 124 19.44 -4.38 7.85
CA ASN A 124 19.54 -3.26 6.92
C ASN A 124 19.34 -1.91 7.64
N LEU A 125 18.37 -1.82 8.56
CA LEU A 125 18.14 -0.62 9.36
C LEU A 125 19.34 -0.24 10.23
N THR A 126 20.00 -1.22 10.86
CA THR A 126 21.23 -0.95 11.63
C THR A 126 22.40 -0.51 10.75
N ALA A 127 22.55 -1.07 9.55
CA ALA A 127 23.60 -0.68 8.63
C ALA A 127 23.43 0.77 8.14
N LEU A 128 22.20 1.18 7.80
CA LEU A 128 21.87 2.56 7.41
C LEU A 128 22.14 3.55 8.55
N HIS A 129 21.76 3.21 9.79
CA HIS A 129 22.00 4.05 10.94
C HIS A 129 23.50 4.27 11.21
N LEU A 130 24.31 3.22 11.12
CA LEU A 130 25.74 3.27 11.36
C LEU A 130 26.53 3.97 10.22
N SER A 131 25.94 4.09 9.03
CA SER A 131 26.52 4.83 7.90
C SER A 131 26.30 6.35 7.97
N SER A 132 25.41 6.83 8.86
CA SER A 132 25.19 8.26 9.11
C SER A 132 26.09 8.71 10.27
N PRO A 133 27.02 9.68 10.07
CA PRO A 133 27.94 10.09 11.13
C PRO A 133 27.20 10.90 12.19
N ILE A 134 26.81 10.26 13.29
CA ILE A 134 26.54 10.97 14.54
C ILE A 134 27.90 11.44 15.04
N THR A 135 28.16 12.74 14.94
CA THR A 135 29.36 13.41 15.48
C THR A 135 29.40 13.24 16.99
N LEU A 136 30.09 12.20 17.47
CA LEU A 136 30.46 12.02 18.87
C LEU A 136 31.66 12.92 19.21
N THR A 137 31.48 14.24 19.21
CA THR A 137 32.54 15.20 19.61
C THR A 137 32.20 16.08 20.81
N GLU A 138 31.15 15.77 21.59
CA GLU A 138 30.86 16.51 22.84
C GLU A 138 30.77 15.61 24.09
N LEU A 139 31.78 14.75 24.32
CA LEU A 139 31.98 14.10 25.63
C LEU A 139 33.40 14.31 26.20
N HIS A 140 34.03 15.44 25.92
CA HIS A 140 35.29 15.81 26.57
C HIS A 140 35.38 17.29 26.99
N LEU A 141 34.32 17.83 27.58
CA LEU A 141 34.42 18.97 28.48
C LEU A 141 33.57 18.71 29.72
N GLY A 142 34.17 18.02 30.70
CA GLY A 142 33.49 17.68 31.94
C GLY A 142 34.27 16.71 32.83
N SER A 143 35.56 16.93 33.03
CA SER A 143 36.24 16.41 34.23
C SER A 143 37.21 17.47 34.75
N LEU A 144 37.08 17.75 36.05
CA LEU A 144 37.93 18.60 36.89
C LEU A 144 39.43 18.40 36.66
#